data_AF-A0A3L7R9C5-F1
#
_entry.id   AF-A0A3L7R9C5-F1
#
_cell.length_a   1.000
_cell.length_b   1.000
_cell.length_c   1.000
_cell.angle_alpha   90.00
_cell.angle_beta   90.00
_cell.angle_gamma   90.00
#
_symmetry.space_group_name_H-M   'P 1'
#
loop_
_entity.id
_entity.type
_entity.pdbx_description
1 polymer ?
#
loop_
_entity_poly.entity_id
_entity_poly.type
_entity_poly.pdbx_seq_one_letter_code
_entity_poly.pdbx_strand_id
1 'polypeptide(L)'
;MRPIAFEAANDGGRALENRDMQQEHSPAFVPPQNRGTWLVVGLIFLGLFAAVTGIWFQWGQTRRCLSFYGPATARQISSAPRVELWLLKPGSGVGRLVAAERRDISAASGLVHLRRGLVEDDNFSWPDSLSNGSESVAPHRPLPAEAWNVALVFFTTEKQGAESVEPTILAIDFDERGSLTVVGRPGRIGLGRIGRGLEKWIGVTKAGVGL
;
A
#
# COMPACT_ATOMS: atom_id res chain seq x y z
N MET A 1 -122.91 5.54 37.42
CA MET A 1 -122.15 5.02 38.58
C MET A 1 -120.67 4.95 38.19
N ARG A 2 -119.81 5.76 38.82
CA ARG A 2 -118.34 5.68 38.73
C ARG A 2 -117.83 4.58 39.68
N PRO A 3 -116.71 3.91 39.35
CA PRO A 3 -115.36 4.28 39.86
C PRO A 3 -114.29 4.13 38.74
N ILE A 4 -113.02 4.51 38.80
CA ILE A 4 -112.11 5.30 39.65
C ILE A 4 -110.95 5.64 38.69
N ALA A 5 -110.38 6.83 38.83
CA ALA A 5 -109.21 7.30 38.10
C ALA A 5 -107.90 6.98 38.85
N PHE A 6 -106.80 6.76 38.12
CA PHE A 6 -105.43 7.11 38.52
C PHE A 6 -104.55 7.10 37.25
N GLU A 7 -104.29 8.25 36.65
CA GLU A 7 -103.21 9.20 36.92
C GLU A 7 -101.95 8.89 36.10
N ALA A 8 -101.61 9.86 35.26
CA ALA A 8 -100.51 9.87 34.34
C ALA A 8 -99.19 10.21 35.05
N ALA A 9 -98.07 9.71 34.53
CA ALA A 9 -96.79 10.39 34.67
C ALA A 9 -95.92 10.08 33.45
N ASN A 10 -95.95 11.02 32.51
CA ASN A 10 -94.92 11.28 31.53
C ASN A 10 -93.76 12.00 32.22
N ASP A 11 -92.55 11.44 32.19
CA ASP A 11 -91.29 12.19 32.26
C ASP A 11 -90.18 11.21 31.79
N GLY A 12 -89.46 11.46 30.70
CA GLY A 12 -88.46 12.52 30.65
C GLY A 12 -87.11 11.91 31.01
N GLY A 13 -86.38 11.37 30.02
CA GLY A 13 -85.10 10.71 30.26
C GLY A 13 -84.27 10.55 29.00
N ARG A 14 -83.72 11.66 28.51
CA ARG A 14 -82.69 11.69 27.46
C ARG A 14 -81.42 10.99 27.98
N ALA A 15 -81.09 9.85 27.39
CA ALA A 15 -79.74 9.29 27.32
C ALA A 15 -79.72 8.50 26.00
N LEU A 16 -79.25 9.01 24.86
CA LEU A 16 -77.87 9.45 24.59
C LEU A 16 -76.84 8.60 25.36
N GLU A 17 -76.94 7.29 25.23
CA GLU A 17 -75.86 6.39 25.63
C GLU A 17 -75.30 5.68 24.41
N ASN A 18 -74.53 6.46 23.65
CA ASN A 18 -73.26 6.09 23.02
C ASN A 18 -73.01 4.58 22.92
N ARG A 19 -73.64 3.94 21.92
CA ARG A 19 -73.12 2.70 21.33
C ARG A 19 -72.35 3.03 20.06
N ASP A 20 -71.43 3.97 20.19
CA ASP A 20 -70.17 3.87 19.47
C ASP A 20 -69.48 2.64 20.05
N MET A 21 -69.70 1.49 19.41
CA MET A 21 -68.84 0.35 19.60
C MET A 21 -67.42 0.85 19.42
N GLN A 22 -66.70 0.94 20.54
CA GLN A 22 -65.28 1.18 20.60
C GLN A 22 -64.60 0.22 19.62
N GLN A 23 -64.35 0.71 18.40
CA GLN A 23 -63.20 0.28 17.64
C GLN A 23 -62.01 0.63 18.52
N GLU A 24 -61.52 -0.35 19.28
CA GLU A 24 -60.15 -0.32 19.75
C GLU A 24 -59.28 -0.31 18.49
N HIS A 25 -59.00 0.90 18.04
CA HIS A 25 -57.97 1.20 17.08
C HIS A 25 -56.65 0.87 17.79
N SER A 26 -56.30 -0.43 17.82
CA SER A 26 -54.96 -0.86 18.16
C SER A 26 -54.03 -0.02 17.29
N PRO A 27 -53.16 0.84 17.87
CA PRO A 27 -52.25 1.61 17.05
C PRO A 27 -51.42 0.60 16.29
N ALA A 28 -51.63 0.53 14.96
CA ALA A 28 -50.79 -0.26 14.10
C ALA A 28 -49.35 0.12 14.43
N PHE A 29 -48.52 -0.85 14.80
CA PHE A 29 -47.10 -0.63 14.94
C PHE A 29 -46.60 -0.22 13.55
N VAL A 30 -46.42 1.08 13.34
CA VAL A 30 -45.77 1.62 12.15
C VAL A 30 -44.28 1.60 12.46
N PRO A 31 -43.52 0.56 12.05
CA PRO A 31 -42.08 0.61 12.19
C PRO A 31 -41.61 1.87 11.45
N PRO A 32 -40.71 2.68 12.03
CA PRO A 32 -40.17 3.84 11.34
C PRO A 32 -39.46 3.36 10.06
N GLN A 33 -40.12 3.59 8.93
CA GLN A 33 -39.91 2.94 7.63
C GLN A 33 -38.49 3.13 7.03
N ASN A 34 -37.68 3.99 7.62
CA ASN A 34 -36.40 4.42 7.05
C ASN A 34 -35.18 4.01 7.88
N ARG A 35 -35.33 3.49 9.11
CA ARG A 35 -34.18 3.20 9.99
C ARG A 35 -33.26 2.11 9.44
N GLY A 36 -33.84 1.04 8.86
CA GLY A 36 -33.07 -0.03 8.23
C GLY A 36 -32.30 0.45 7.00
N THR A 37 -32.93 1.26 6.15
CA THR A 37 -32.30 1.84 4.97
C THR A 37 -31.10 2.72 5.35
N TRP A 38 -31.23 3.56 6.38
CA TRP A 38 -30.11 4.39 6.85
C TRP A 38 -28.93 3.58 7.40
N LEU A 39 -29.17 2.43 8.04
CA LEU A 39 -28.10 1.53 8.47
C LEU A 39 -27.36 0.92 7.29
N VAL A 40 -28.09 0.45 6.27
CA VAL A 40 -27.48 -0.10 5.04
C VAL A 40 -26.68 0.96 4.31
N VAL A 41 -27.23 2.17 4.15
CA VAL A 41 -26.55 3.31 3.54
C VAL A 41 -25.28 3.65 4.32
N GLY A 42 -25.36 3.71 5.66
CA GLY A 42 -24.19 3.96 6.51
C GLY A 42 -23.09 2.90 6.33
N LEU A 43 -23.45 1.62 6.25
CA LEU A 43 -22.49 0.53 6.04
C LEU A 43 -21.82 0.59 4.66
N ILE A 44 -22.58 0.95 3.63
CA ILE A 44 -22.04 1.16 2.28
C ILE A 44 -21.03 2.32 2.28
N PHE A 45 -21.39 3.45 2.89
CA PHE A 45 -20.48 4.59 3.00
C PHE A 45 -19.21 4.25 3.79
N LEU A 46 -19.35 3.50 4.88
CA LEU A 46 -18.20 3.05 5.67
C LEU A 46 -17.27 2.14 4.85
N GLY A 47 -17.84 1.19 4.10
CA GLY A 47 -17.09 0.31 3.21
C GLY A 47 -16.37 1.08 2.11
N LEU A 48 -17.05 2.06 1.49
CA LEU A 48 -16.45 2.92 0.46
C LEU A 48 -15.33 3.78 1.04
N PHE A 49 -15.53 4.37 2.21
CA PHE A 49 -14.52 5.18 2.89
C PHE A 49 -13.28 4.35 3.23
N ALA A 50 -13.47 3.14 3.75
CA ALA A 50 -12.37 2.22 4.01
C ALA A 50 -11.60 1.85 2.73
N ALA A 51 -12.32 1.57 1.63
CA ALA A 51 -11.71 1.25 0.35
C ALA A 51 -10.88 2.41 -0.22
N VAL A 52 -11.42 3.63 -0.22
CA VAL A 52 -10.71 4.84 -0.68
C VAL A 52 -9.46 5.09 0.16
N THR A 53 -9.57 4.97 1.48
CA THR A 53 -8.44 5.16 2.40
C THR A 53 -7.35 4.10 2.16
N GLY A 54 -7.73 2.85 1.92
CA GLY A 54 -6.79 1.77 1.59
C GLY A 54 -6.04 2.03 0.29
N ILE A 55 -6.75 2.43 -0.78
CA ILE A 55 -6.14 2.78 -2.08
C ILE A 55 -5.17 3.95 -1.90
N TRP A 56 -5.59 5.00 -1.20
CA TRP A 56 -4.77 6.19 -0.95
C TRP A 56 -3.48 5.85 -0.20
N PHE A 57 -3.59 5.03 0.85
CA PHE A 57 -2.44 4.59 1.65
C PHE A 57 -1.47 3.76 0.81
N GLN A 58 -1.97 2.81 0.02
CA GLN A 58 -1.15 1.98 -0.87
C GLN A 58 -0.46 2.80 -1.98
N TRP A 59 -1.13 3.83 -2.48
CA TRP A 59 -0.54 4.76 -3.46
C TRP A 59 0.58 5.59 -2.83
N GLY A 60 0.41 5.99 -1.57
CA GLY A 60 1.46 6.66 -0.79
C GLY A 60 2.71 5.80 -0.58
N GLN A 61 2.56 4.48 -0.49
CA GLN A 61 3.67 3.53 -0.22
C GLN A 61 4.55 3.19 -1.42
N THR A 62 4.19 3.57 -2.65
CA THR A 62 4.93 3.16 -3.86
C THR A 62 5.35 4.32 -4.76
N ARG A 63 4.87 5.53 -4.47
CA ARG A 63 5.05 6.70 -5.34
C ARG A 63 6.51 7.15 -5.42
N ARG A 64 7.27 7.09 -4.32
CA ARG A 64 8.66 7.53 -4.28
C ARG A 64 9.59 6.53 -4.97
N CYS A 65 9.37 5.23 -4.79
CA CYS A 65 10.06 4.18 -5.53
C CYS A 65 9.80 4.30 -7.03
N LEU A 66 8.53 4.51 -7.43
CA LEU A 66 8.19 4.69 -8.84
C LEU A 66 8.81 5.95 -9.45
N SER A 67 8.88 7.06 -8.71
CA SER A 67 9.53 8.28 -9.22
C SER A 67 11.05 8.14 -9.31
N PHE A 68 11.67 7.42 -8.38
CA PHE A 68 13.12 7.18 -8.36
C PHE A 68 13.56 6.17 -9.42
N TYR A 69 12.97 4.96 -9.41
CA TYR A 69 13.31 3.91 -10.38
C TYR A 69 12.79 4.23 -11.78
N GLY A 70 11.58 4.80 -11.87
CA GLY A 70 10.78 4.79 -13.08
C GLY A 70 9.96 3.51 -13.23
N PRO A 71 8.83 3.56 -13.96
CA PRO A 71 7.88 2.44 -14.03
C PRO A 71 8.47 1.19 -14.69
N ALA A 72 9.29 1.33 -15.73
CA ALA A 72 9.92 0.19 -16.41
C ALA A 72 10.91 -0.55 -15.49
N THR A 73 11.80 0.18 -14.82
CA THR A 73 12.77 -0.34 -13.85
C THR A 73 12.07 -1.00 -12.67
N ALA A 74 11.03 -0.37 -12.10
CA ALA A 74 10.26 -0.95 -10.99
C ALA A 74 9.53 -2.25 -11.39
N ARG A 75 8.99 -2.31 -12.62
CA ARG A 75 8.41 -3.53 -13.18
C ARG A 75 9.47 -4.63 -13.32
N GLN A 76 10.65 -4.29 -13.86
CA GLN A 76 11.74 -5.26 -14.02
C GLN A 76 12.25 -5.78 -12.67
N ILE A 77 12.40 -4.93 -11.65
CA ILE A 77 12.79 -5.35 -10.30
C ILE A 77 11.77 -6.35 -9.72
N SER A 78 10.48 -6.09 -9.89
CA SER A 78 9.43 -6.94 -9.32
C SER A 78 9.26 -8.27 -10.07
N SER A 79 9.39 -8.29 -11.40
CA SER A 79 9.01 -9.46 -12.21
C SER A 79 10.15 -10.11 -13.00
N ALA A 80 11.39 -9.65 -12.91
CA ALA A 80 12.50 -10.23 -13.68
C ALA A 80 12.61 -11.76 -13.49
N PRO A 81 12.67 -12.58 -14.55
CA PRO A 81 12.82 -14.02 -14.40
C PRO A 81 14.21 -14.42 -13.89
N ARG A 82 15.23 -13.61 -14.20
CA ARG A 82 16.61 -13.90 -13.82
C ARG A 82 17.21 -12.72 -13.07
N VAL A 83 17.84 -13.02 -11.93
CA VAL A 83 18.52 -12.04 -11.09
C VAL A 83 19.91 -12.54 -10.75
N GLU A 84 20.91 -11.68 -10.95
CA GLU A 84 22.27 -11.95 -10.53
C GLU A 84 22.69 -11.00 -9.41
N LEU A 85 23.50 -11.52 -8.49
CA LEU A 85 24.25 -10.76 -7.51
C LEU A 85 25.69 -10.61 -8.00
N TRP A 86 26.15 -9.37 -8.13
CA TRP A 86 27.51 -9.05 -8.52
C TRP A 86 28.27 -8.47 -7.34
N LEU A 87 29.46 -9.00 -7.08
CA LEU A 87 30.43 -8.32 -6.21
C LEU A 87 31.15 -7.28 -7.04
N LEU A 88 31.15 -6.04 -6.60
CA LEU A 88 31.75 -4.94 -7.35
C LEU A 88 33.18 -4.69 -6.86
N LYS A 89 34.04 -4.31 -7.80
CA LYS A 89 35.36 -3.75 -7.53
C LYS A 89 35.62 -2.55 -8.44
N PRO A 90 36.48 -1.61 -8.05
CA PRO A 90 36.92 -0.54 -8.93
C PRO A 90 37.52 -1.10 -10.23
N GLY A 91 37.11 -0.54 -11.36
CA GLY A 91 37.62 -0.86 -12.69
C GLY A 91 38.74 0.10 -13.13
N SER A 92 39.29 -0.14 -14.32
CA SER A 92 40.24 0.76 -14.97
C SER A 92 39.51 2.01 -15.51
N GLY A 93 39.27 2.98 -14.64
CA GLY A 93 38.67 4.28 -14.97
C GLY A 93 37.98 4.94 -13.78
N VAL A 94 38.04 6.27 -13.69
CA VAL A 94 37.37 7.02 -12.62
C VAL A 94 35.86 6.76 -12.67
N GLY A 95 35.28 6.35 -11.55
CA GLY A 95 33.85 6.06 -11.46
C GLY A 95 33.42 4.74 -12.10
N ARG A 96 34.34 3.94 -12.65
CA ARG A 96 34.01 2.67 -13.30
C ARG A 96 34.05 1.52 -12.30
N LEU A 97 33.00 0.73 -12.30
CA LEU A 97 32.89 -0.50 -11.52
C LEU A 97 32.90 -1.71 -12.45
N VAL A 98 33.51 -2.79 -11.99
CA VAL A 98 33.49 -4.09 -12.68
C VAL A 98 33.04 -5.17 -11.71
N ALA A 99 32.30 -6.15 -12.22
CA ALA A 99 31.92 -7.32 -11.43
C ALA A 99 33.16 -8.20 -11.21
N ALA A 100 33.60 -8.32 -9.96
CA ALA A 100 34.62 -9.25 -9.53
C ALA A 100 34.11 -10.69 -9.53
N GLU A 101 32.87 -10.87 -9.07
CA GLU A 101 32.15 -12.14 -9.03
C GLU A 101 30.73 -11.91 -9.52
N ARG A 102 30.15 -12.90 -10.20
CA ARG A 102 28.74 -12.91 -10.59
C ARG A 102 28.12 -14.21 -10.13
N ARG A 103 26.95 -14.12 -9.53
CA ARG A 103 26.22 -15.28 -9.03
C ARG A 103 24.76 -15.18 -9.40
N ASP A 104 24.23 -16.24 -10.00
CA ASP A 104 22.79 -16.35 -10.23
C ASP A 104 22.07 -16.60 -8.90
N ILE A 105 21.15 -15.71 -8.56
CA ILE A 105 20.36 -15.76 -7.32
C ILE A 105 18.87 -15.89 -7.62
N SER A 106 18.50 -16.24 -8.86
CA SER A 106 17.09 -16.31 -9.29
C SER A 106 16.25 -17.28 -8.46
N ALA A 107 16.88 -18.32 -7.91
CA ALA A 107 16.24 -19.31 -7.03
C ALA A 107 16.52 -19.10 -5.53
N ALA A 108 17.16 -17.99 -5.14
CA ALA A 108 17.50 -17.75 -3.75
C ALA A 108 16.24 -17.60 -2.88
N SER A 109 16.22 -18.29 -1.74
CA SER A 109 15.14 -18.14 -0.76
C SER A 109 15.07 -16.68 -0.28
N GLY A 110 13.85 -16.15 -0.16
CA GLY A 110 13.64 -14.75 0.22
C GLY A 110 13.75 -13.72 -0.91
N LEU A 111 14.13 -14.11 -2.15
CA LEU A 111 14.17 -13.16 -3.28
C LEU A 111 12.81 -12.48 -3.53
N VAL A 112 11.71 -13.21 -3.37
CA VAL A 112 10.35 -12.65 -3.52
C VAL A 112 10.10 -11.51 -2.51
N HIS A 113 10.49 -11.72 -1.25
CA HIS A 113 10.35 -10.68 -0.21
C HIS A 113 11.31 -9.52 -0.44
N LEU A 114 12.54 -9.80 -0.90
CA LEU A 114 13.49 -8.77 -1.27
C LEU A 114 12.92 -7.87 -2.37
N ARG A 115 12.39 -8.44 -3.45
CA ARG A 115 11.81 -7.67 -4.56
C ARG A 115 10.67 -6.78 -4.09
N ARG A 116 9.80 -7.31 -3.22
CA ARG A 116 8.74 -6.53 -2.59
C ARG A 116 9.33 -5.37 -1.79
N GLY A 117 10.32 -5.64 -0.95
CA GLY A 117 10.95 -4.63 -0.12
C GLY A 117 11.65 -3.52 -0.93
N LEU A 118 12.24 -3.88 -2.07
CA LEU A 118 12.91 -2.94 -2.97
C LEU A 118 11.96 -1.94 -3.65
N VAL A 119 10.65 -2.19 -3.67
CA VAL A 119 9.64 -1.33 -4.32
C VAL A 119 8.65 -0.71 -3.33
N GLU A 120 8.95 -0.77 -2.03
CA GLU A 120 8.15 -0.17 -0.96
C GLU A 120 8.87 1.05 -0.37
N ASP A 121 8.20 2.21 -0.38
CA ASP A 121 8.78 3.49 0.02
C ASP A 121 9.25 3.48 1.48
N ASP A 122 8.51 2.82 2.37
CA ASP A 122 8.77 2.78 3.82
C ASP A 122 10.06 2.06 4.21
N ASN A 123 10.69 1.37 3.26
CA ASN A 123 11.93 0.65 3.46
C ASN A 123 13.17 1.54 3.27
N PHE A 124 13.04 2.65 2.56
CA PHE A 124 14.16 3.54 2.22
C PHE A 124 14.16 4.83 3.03
N SER A 125 15.36 5.38 3.20
CA SER A 125 15.54 6.75 3.70
C SER A 125 15.55 7.70 2.51
N TRP A 126 14.44 8.40 2.32
CA TRP A 126 14.29 9.39 1.26
C TRP A 126 14.91 10.71 1.70
N PRO A 127 15.75 11.35 0.86
CA PRO A 127 16.19 12.71 1.15
C PRO A 127 14.97 13.64 1.22
N ASP A 128 14.80 14.34 2.34
CA ASP A 128 13.73 15.30 2.49
C ASP A 128 13.84 16.36 1.39
N SER A 129 12.81 16.48 0.58
CA SER A 129 12.77 17.41 -0.56
C SER A 129 12.62 18.87 -0.12
N LEU A 130 12.53 19.14 1.18
CA LEU A 130 12.04 20.42 1.75
C LEU A 130 12.83 20.94 2.98
N SER A 131 14.00 20.39 3.31
CA SER A 131 14.80 20.91 4.43
C SER A 131 15.61 22.13 4.01
N ASN A 132 15.01 23.30 4.23
CA ASN A 132 15.67 24.60 4.23
C ASN A 132 16.87 24.58 5.20
N GLY A 133 18.08 24.79 4.67
CA GLY A 133 19.17 25.43 5.42
C GLY A 133 19.95 24.61 6.45
N SER A 134 19.95 23.28 6.40
CA SER A 134 20.89 22.45 7.18
C SER A 134 21.54 21.46 6.23
N GLU A 135 22.85 21.26 6.35
CA GLU A 135 23.71 20.38 5.52
C GLU A 135 23.16 18.95 5.41
N SER A 136 22.14 18.79 4.57
CA SER A 136 21.66 17.51 4.09
C SER A 136 22.68 17.02 3.08
N VAL A 137 23.45 15.99 3.47
CA VAL A 137 24.41 15.26 2.63
C VAL A 137 23.89 15.21 1.20
N ALA A 138 24.49 15.99 0.31
CA ALA A 138 23.92 16.32 -0.99
C ALA A 138 23.39 15.05 -1.71
N PRO A 139 22.07 14.91 -1.93
CA PRO A 139 21.47 13.71 -2.53
C PRO A 139 21.84 13.50 -4.02
N HIS A 140 22.76 14.32 -4.54
CA HIS A 140 23.12 14.38 -5.95
C HIS A 140 24.61 14.19 -6.24
N ARG A 141 25.50 14.17 -5.24
CA ARG A 141 26.93 13.92 -5.52
C ARG A 141 27.14 12.43 -5.73
N PRO A 142 27.67 11.95 -6.87
CA PRO A 142 28.02 10.54 -7.02
C PRO A 142 28.94 10.10 -5.89
N LEU A 143 28.68 8.93 -5.29
CA LEU A 143 29.67 8.30 -4.41
C LEU A 143 30.89 7.88 -5.24
N PRO A 144 32.10 7.85 -4.65
CA PRO A 144 33.25 7.26 -5.32
C PRO A 144 32.94 5.81 -5.71
N ALA A 145 33.57 5.31 -6.78
CA ALA A 145 33.36 3.95 -7.25
C ALA A 145 33.58 2.90 -6.14
N GLU A 146 34.53 3.16 -5.25
CA GLU A 146 34.95 2.29 -4.15
C GLU A 146 33.87 2.07 -3.09
N ALA A 147 32.91 2.99 -2.95
CA ALA A 147 31.82 2.86 -1.99
C ALA A 147 30.82 1.75 -2.37
N TRP A 148 30.70 1.43 -3.65
CA TRP A 148 29.70 0.47 -4.11
C TRP A 148 30.23 -0.95 -3.93
N ASN A 149 29.64 -1.70 -2.99
CA ASN A 149 30.13 -3.04 -2.64
C ASN A 149 29.52 -4.14 -3.53
N VAL A 150 28.23 -4.02 -3.88
CA VAL A 150 27.50 -5.04 -4.65
C VAL A 150 26.56 -4.42 -5.67
N ALA A 151 26.16 -5.22 -6.67
CA ALA A 151 25.03 -4.92 -7.52
C ALA A 151 24.02 -6.07 -7.59
N LEU A 152 22.74 -5.72 -7.62
CA LEU A 152 21.66 -6.62 -8.02
C LEU A 152 21.29 -6.32 -9.47
N VAL A 153 21.34 -7.34 -10.32
CA VAL A 153 21.11 -7.22 -11.76
C VAL A 153 19.89 -8.01 -12.16
N PHE A 154 18.87 -7.31 -12.65
CA PHE A 154 17.56 -7.86 -13.01
C PHE A 154 17.47 -7.98 -14.53
N PHE A 155 17.52 -9.19 -15.06
CA PHE A 155 17.41 -9.45 -16.49
C PHE A 155 15.95 -9.66 -16.87
N THR A 156 15.55 -9.07 -17.99
CA THR A 156 14.24 -9.36 -18.58
C THR A 156 14.38 -10.38 -19.70
N THR A 157 13.32 -11.15 -19.93
CA THR A 157 13.17 -12.01 -21.11
C THR A 157 12.41 -11.30 -22.24
N GLU A 158 11.87 -10.11 -21.98
CA GLU A 158 11.18 -9.31 -23.01
C GLU A 158 12.20 -8.81 -24.04
N LYS A 159 12.02 -9.23 -25.30
CA LYS A 159 12.64 -8.58 -26.46
C LYS A 159 11.71 -7.46 -26.92
N GLN A 160 12.19 -6.22 -27.02
CA GLN A 160 11.45 -5.16 -27.70
C GLN A 160 11.91 -5.13 -29.16
N GLY A 161 11.17 -5.85 -30.02
CA GLY A 161 11.54 -5.97 -31.44
C GLY A 161 12.88 -6.71 -31.63
N ALA A 162 13.80 -6.11 -32.38
CA ALA A 162 15.12 -6.68 -32.65
C ALA A 162 16.15 -6.39 -31.55
N GLU A 163 15.82 -5.55 -30.56
CA GLU A 163 16.76 -5.06 -29.56
C GLU A 163 16.49 -5.72 -28.20
N SER A 164 17.57 -6.17 -27.55
CA SER A 164 17.50 -6.72 -26.20
C SER A 164 17.33 -5.57 -25.21
N VAL A 165 16.31 -5.66 -24.35
CA VAL A 165 16.15 -4.68 -23.27
C VAL A 165 17.31 -4.82 -22.28
N GLU A 166 17.96 -3.69 -21.95
CA GLU A 166 19.08 -3.69 -21.02
C GLU A 166 18.65 -4.16 -19.61
N PRO A 167 19.52 -4.86 -18.87
CA PRO A 167 19.21 -5.26 -17.51
C PRO A 167 19.15 -4.05 -16.58
N THR A 168 18.21 -4.06 -15.64
CA THR A 168 18.20 -3.09 -14.55
C THR A 168 19.29 -3.45 -13.55
N ILE A 169 20.21 -2.52 -13.26
CA ILE A 169 21.31 -2.72 -12.31
C ILE A 169 21.13 -1.76 -11.14
N LEU A 170 20.99 -2.32 -9.93
CA LEU A 170 20.99 -1.57 -8.68
C LEU A 170 22.37 -1.72 -8.03
N ALA A 171 23.11 -0.62 -7.89
CA ALA A 171 24.37 -0.60 -7.14
C ALA A 171 24.11 -0.19 -5.70
N ILE A 172 24.77 -0.89 -4.77
CA ILE A 172 24.48 -0.83 -3.35
C ILE A 172 25.77 -0.69 -2.56
N ASP A 173 25.75 0.29 -1.67
CA ASP A 173 26.75 0.60 -0.66
C ASP A 173 26.14 0.28 0.72
N PHE A 174 26.85 -0.49 1.53
CA PHE A 174 26.45 -0.90 2.89
C PHE A 174 27.26 -0.19 3.99
N ASP A 175 28.07 0.83 3.67
CA ASP A 175 28.78 1.63 4.67
C ASP A 175 27.78 2.39 5.59
N GLU A 176 28.25 3.20 6.54
CA GLU A 176 27.53 3.66 7.74
C GLU A 176 26.03 4.03 7.59
N ARG A 177 25.61 4.62 6.46
CA ARG A 177 24.19 4.98 6.22
C ARG A 177 23.49 4.14 5.15
N GLY A 178 24.26 3.38 4.38
CA GLY A 178 23.83 2.57 3.26
C GLY A 178 23.21 3.40 2.13
N SER A 179 23.64 3.16 0.89
CA SER A 179 23.09 3.85 -0.28
C SER A 179 22.70 2.88 -1.39
N LEU A 180 21.68 3.26 -2.16
CA LEU A 180 21.26 2.55 -3.36
C LEU A 180 21.14 3.53 -4.54
N THR A 181 21.62 3.11 -5.70
CA THR A 181 21.44 3.84 -6.96
C THR A 181 21.05 2.89 -8.10
N VAL A 182 20.39 3.43 -9.12
CA VAL A 182 20.18 2.73 -10.39
C VAL A 182 21.30 3.14 -11.34
N VAL A 183 22.11 2.18 -11.78
CA VAL A 183 23.21 2.46 -12.71
C VAL A 183 22.66 3.05 -14.01
N GLY A 184 23.31 4.10 -14.52
CA GLY A 184 22.87 4.83 -15.71
C GLY A 184 21.81 5.90 -15.43
N ARG A 185 21.34 6.06 -14.19
CA ARG A 185 20.42 7.14 -13.79
C ARG A 185 21.05 8.03 -12.71
N PRO A 186 20.75 9.34 -12.71
CA PRO A 186 21.23 10.23 -11.66
C PRO A 186 20.50 9.98 -10.33
N GLY A 187 21.22 10.18 -9.22
CA GLY A 187 20.66 10.18 -7.87
C GLY A 187 20.94 8.89 -7.08
N ARG A 188 20.72 8.98 -5.77
CA ARG A 188 20.79 7.85 -4.84
C ARG A 188 19.78 8.04 -3.71
N ILE A 189 19.40 6.95 -3.06
CA ILE A 189 18.55 6.95 -1.88
C ILE A 189 19.26 6.19 -0.75
N GLY A 190 18.92 6.48 0.50
CA GLY A 190 19.47 5.75 1.65
C GLY A 190 18.76 4.41 1.84
N LEU A 191 19.48 3.38 2.26
CA LEU A 191 18.93 2.03 2.45
C LEU A 191 17.95 1.88 3.61
N GLY A 192 17.86 2.86 4.52
CA GLY A 192 16.83 2.90 5.57
C GLY A 192 16.65 1.58 6.34
N ARG A 193 15.41 1.11 6.42
CA ARG A 193 15.05 -0.11 7.15
C ARG A 193 15.48 -1.38 6.44
N ILE A 194 15.53 -1.38 5.10
CA ILE A 194 15.90 -2.58 4.33
C ILE A 194 17.40 -2.87 4.40
N GLY A 195 18.26 -1.88 4.68
CA GLY A 195 19.71 -2.02 4.65
C GLY A 195 20.27 -3.22 5.40
N ARG A 196 20.03 -3.33 6.71
CA ARG A 196 20.52 -4.45 7.54
C ARG A 196 19.95 -5.80 7.09
N GLY A 197 18.68 -5.83 6.70
CA GLY A 197 18.03 -7.06 6.24
C GLY A 197 18.62 -7.56 4.92
N LEU A 198 18.86 -6.63 4.00
CA LEU A 198 19.47 -6.88 2.70
C LEU A 198 20.93 -7.34 2.86
N GLU A 199 21.73 -6.66 3.66
CA GLU A 199 23.14 -7.02 3.91
C GLU A 199 23.23 -8.45 4.48
N LYS A 200 22.43 -8.75 5.51
CA LYS A 200 22.34 -10.08 6.10
C LYS A 200 21.90 -11.13 5.09
N TRP A 201 20.86 -10.84 4.30
CA TRP A 201 20.36 -11.77 3.29
C TRP A 201 21.43 -12.07 2.24
N ILE A 202 22.14 -11.05 1.74
CA ILE A 202 23.26 -11.22 0.81
C ILE A 202 24.35 -12.09 1.43
N GLY A 203 24.70 -11.87 2.71
CA GLY A 203 25.67 -12.70 3.43
C GLY A 203 25.27 -14.18 3.45
N VAL A 204 24.00 -14.46 3.75
CA VAL A 204 23.46 -15.84 3.75
C VAL A 204 23.44 -16.42 2.33
N THR A 205 23.00 -15.68 1.32
CA THR A 205 22.97 -16.15 -0.08
C THR A 205 24.37 -16.42 -0.63
N LYS A 206 25.37 -15.63 -0.20
CA LYS A 206 26.78 -15.90 -0.52
C LYS A 206 27.27 -17.21 0.12
N ALA A 207 26.84 -17.51 1.35
CA ALA A 207 27.25 -18.73 2.04
C ALA A 207 26.49 -19.98 1.55
N GLY A 208 25.18 -19.86 1.27
CA GLY A 208 24.29 -20.99 1.01
C GLY A 208 24.18 -21.45 -0.44
N VAL A 209 24.73 -20.69 -1.40
CA VAL A 209 24.85 -21.13 -2.81
C VAL A 209 26.20 -21.84 -3.06
N GLY A 210 26.94 -22.15 -2.00
CA GLY A 210 28.09 -23.05 -2.04
C GLY A 210 27.68 -24.46 -1.61
N LEU A 211 27.86 -25.41 -2.54
CA LEU A 211 27.61 -26.86 -2.51
C LEU A 211 26.29 -27.33 -3.13
#